data_AF-A0A5C4MVF8-F1
#
_entry.id   AF-A0A5C4MVF8-F1
#
_cell.length_a   1.000
_cell.length_b   1.000
_cell.length_c   1.000
_cell.angle_alpha   90.00
_cell.angle_beta   90.00
_cell.angle_gamma   90.00
#
_symmetry.space_group_name_H-M   'P 1'
#
loop_
_entity.id
_entity.type
_entity.pdbx_description
1 polymer ?
#
loop_
_entity_poly.entity_id
_entity_poly.type
_entity_poly.pdbx_seq_one_letter_code
_entity_poly.pdbx_strand_id
1 'polypeptide(L)'
;MAGEKRLHVVTGKGGTGKSTVAAALALGLARTGRRVLLCEVEGRQGIAQLFDVPPLPYEERQVAVSDDGAVYALAIDAESALLEYLAMFYRLGRAGRALDRFGVIDFATTIAPGVRDVLLTGKVYEAVRRREDDGSYTYDAVILDAPPTGRITRFLNVNSEVAGLA
;
A
#
# COMPACT_ATOMS: atom_id res chain seq x y z
N MET A 1 7.19 19.54 -16.42
CA MET A 1 8.12 18.47 -15.99
C MET A 1 7.49 17.13 -16.34
N ALA A 2 7.70 16.65 -17.56
CA ALA A 2 7.39 15.27 -17.93
C ALA A 2 8.56 14.39 -17.46
N GLY A 3 8.29 13.33 -16.69
CA GLY A 3 9.28 12.24 -16.52
C GLY A 3 9.62 11.78 -15.10
N GLU A 4 9.11 12.40 -14.03
CA GLU A 4 9.46 11.96 -12.68
C GLU A 4 8.68 10.70 -12.27
N LYS A 5 9.40 9.66 -11.84
CA LYS A 5 8.79 8.41 -11.37
C LYS A 5 8.13 8.66 -10.02
N ARG A 6 6.83 8.38 -9.91
CA ARG A 6 6.04 8.59 -8.69
C ARG A 6 5.85 7.34 -7.83
N LEU A 7 6.18 6.16 -8.36
CA LEU A 7 6.17 4.90 -7.61
C LEU A 7 7.60 4.34 -7.56
N HIS A 8 8.10 4.14 -6.35
CA HIS A 8 9.39 3.50 -6.09
C HIS A 8 9.13 2.16 -5.39
N VAL A 9 9.57 1.07 -6.00
CA VAL A 9 9.42 -0.28 -5.43
C VAL A 9 10.77 -0.72 -4.88
N VAL A 10 10.84 -0.91 -3.56
CA VAL A 10 12.07 -1.34 -2.88
C VAL A 10 11.96 -2.83 -2.60
N THR A 11 12.75 -3.63 -3.30
CA THR A 11 12.84 -5.09 -3.09
C THR A 11 14.29 -5.52 -2.79
N GLY A 12 14.46 -6.75 -2.32
CA GLY A 12 15.74 -7.30 -1.87
C GLY A 12 15.54 -8.69 -1.27
N LYS A 13 16.63 -9.39 -0.92
CA LYS A 13 16.50 -10.66 -0.16
C LYS A 13 15.95 -10.37 1.25
N GLY A 14 15.48 -11.41 1.94
CA GLY A 14 15.12 -11.30 3.35
C GLY A 14 16.33 -10.82 4.17
N GLY A 15 16.12 -9.88 5.10
CA GLY A 15 17.18 -9.37 5.97
C GLY A 15 18.16 -8.36 5.37
N THR A 16 18.03 -7.96 4.10
CA THR A 16 18.99 -7.01 3.46
C THR A 16 18.69 -5.54 3.73
N GLY A 17 17.78 -5.21 4.65
CA GLY A 17 17.45 -3.83 5.01
C GLY A 17 16.49 -3.08 4.09
N LYS A 18 15.62 -3.79 3.32
CA LYS A 18 14.63 -3.15 2.41
C LYS A 18 13.83 -2.05 3.09
N SER A 19 13.23 -2.35 4.24
CA SER A 19 12.39 -1.44 5.00
C SER A 19 13.17 -0.19 5.43
N THR A 20 14.41 -0.37 5.88
CA THR A 20 15.33 0.72 6.23
C THR A 20 15.65 1.59 5.01
N VAL A 21 15.96 0.98 3.86
CA VAL A 21 16.25 1.71 2.62
C VAL A 21 15.00 2.45 2.11
N ALA A 22 13.82 1.83 2.19
CA ALA A 22 12.55 2.45 1.81
C ALA A 22 12.22 3.67 2.70
N ALA A 23 12.42 3.55 4.02
CA ALA A 23 12.24 4.67 4.96
C ALA A 23 13.27 5.79 4.71
N ALA A 24 14.55 5.44 4.48
CA ALA A 24 15.59 6.42 4.16
C ALA A 24 15.31 7.16 2.85
N LEU A 25 14.80 6.47 1.83
CA LEU A 25 14.34 7.07 0.58
C LEU A 25 13.16 8.02 0.82
N ALA A 26 12.19 7.62 1.65
CA ALA A 26 11.03 8.45 1.98
C ALA A 26 11.44 9.76 2.67
N LEU A 27 12.30 9.64 3.68
CA LEU A 27 12.86 10.78 4.40
C LEU A 27 13.69 11.67 3.46
N GLY A 28 14.52 11.08 2.60
CA GLY A 28 15.32 11.83 1.63
C GLY A 28 14.48 12.65 0.66
N LEU A 29 13.39 12.08 0.15
CA LEU A 29 12.45 12.81 -0.71
C LEU A 29 11.69 13.89 0.08
N ALA A 30 11.22 13.58 1.29
CA ALA A 30 10.50 14.54 2.13
C ALA A 30 11.36 15.77 2.48
N ARG A 31 12.68 15.61 2.63
CA ARG A 31 13.63 16.72 2.82
C ARG A 31 13.72 17.69 1.65
N THR A 32 13.17 17.34 0.49
CA THR A 32 13.08 18.23 -0.68
C THR A 32 11.73 18.96 -0.77
N GLY A 33 10.95 18.98 0.32
CA GLY A 33 9.63 19.60 0.38
C GLY A 33 8.50 18.75 -0.19
N ARG A 34 8.72 17.43 -0.30
CA ARG A 34 7.74 16.50 -0.88
C ARG A 34 6.88 15.85 0.19
N ARG A 35 5.61 15.62 -0.15
CA ARG A 35 4.71 14.75 0.60
C ARG A 35 4.83 13.33 0.08
N VAL A 36 5.34 12.42 0.90
CA VAL A 36 5.70 11.05 0.50
C VAL A 36 4.88 10.03 1.27
N LEU A 37 4.34 9.03 0.58
CA LEU A 37 3.69 7.88 1.21
C LEU A 37 4.62 6.66 1.19
N LEU A 38 4.85 6.05 2.35
CA LEU A 38 5.57 4.80 2.53
C LEU A 38 4.58 3.67 2.86
N CYS A 39 4.46 2.69 1.96
CA CYS A 39 3.57 1.55 2.10
C CYS A 39 4.35 0.27 2.43
N GLU A 40 3.82 -0.57 3.31
CA GLU A 40 4.21 -1.99 3.42
C GLU A 40 3.01 -2.91 3.12
N VAL A 41 3.28 -4.12 2.62
CA VAL A 41 2.25 -5.06 2.15
C VAL A 41 2.42 -6.48 2.71
N GLU A 42 3.41 -6.70 3.58
CA GLU A 42 3.70 -8.01 4.18
C GLU A 42 3.10 -8.17 5.59
N GLY A 43 2.40 -7.16 6.10
CA GLY A 43 1.72 -7.21 7.41
C GLY A 43 2.69 -7.36 8.59
N ARG A 44 3.96 -6.97 8.42
CA ARG A 44 5.01 -7.17 9.44
C ARG A 44 5.08 -6.04 10.45
N GLN A 45 4.36 -4.95 10.23
CA GLN A 45 4.47 -3.73 11.03
C GLN A 45 5.92 -3.22 11.06
N GLY A 46 6.64 -3.42 9.95
CA GLY A 46 8.04 -3.04 9.84
C GLY A 46 8.22 -1.53 9.86
N ILE A 47 7.24 -0.78 9.33
CA ILE A 47 7.28 0.68 9.37
C ILE A 47 7.08 1.17 10.80
N ALA A 48 6.10 0.63 11.53
CA ALA A 48 5.84 1.01 12.92
C ALA A 48 7.10 0.84 13.79
N GLN A 49 7.79 -0.30 13.64
CA GLN A 49 9.03 -0.58 14.35
C GLN A 49 10.17 0.37 13.95
N LEU A 50 10.32 0.69 12.66
CA LEU A 50 11.39 1.58 12.18
C LEU A 50 11.24 3.03 12.66
N PHE A 51 9.99 3.50 12.79
CA PHE A 51 9.69 4.85 13.26
C PHE A 51 9.40 4.93 14.76
N ASP A 52 9.54 3.81 15.49
CA ASP A 52 9.27 3.69 16.93
C ASP A 52 7.88 4.22 17.34
N VAL A 53 6.86 3.80 16.58
CA VAL A 53 5.45 4.14 16.83
C VAL A 53 4.62 2.88 17.13
N PRO A 54 3.45 3.01 17.77
CA PRO A 54 2.51 1.90 17.92
C PRO A 54 2.13 1.27 16.56
N PRO A 55 1.65 0.02 16.54
CA PRO A 55 1.20 -0.63 15.31
C PRO A 55 0.24 0.26 14.52
N LEU A 56 0.51 0.39 13.23
CA LEU A 56 -0.25 1.27 12.35
C LEU A 56 -1.61 0.61 12.03
N PRO A 57 -2.73 1.33 12.20
CA PRO A 57 -4.01 0.88 11.68
C PRO A 57 -3.99 0.92 10.13
N TYR A 58 -5.04 0.37 9.51
CA TYR A 58 -5.28 0.53 8.07
C TYR A 58 -5.74 1.97 7.75
N GLU A 59 -4.82 2.92 7.90
CA GLU A 59 -5.03 4.35 7.69
C GLU A 59 -3.68 5.02 7.39
N GLU A 60 -3.68 6.06 6.57
CA GLU A 60 -2.50 6.86 6.30
C GLU A 60 -2.16 7.73 7.52
N ARG A 61 -1.00 7.49 8.12
CA ARG A 61 -0.55 8.21 9.32
C ARG A 61 0.77 8.92 9.05
N GLN A 62 0.84 10.19 9.41
CA GLN A 62 2.11 10.91 9.36
C GLN A 62 3.08 10.34 10.40
N VAL A 63 4.26 9.90 9.95
CA VAL A 63 5.29 9.28 10.80
C VAL A 63 6.56 10.11 10.88
N ALA A 64 6.77 11.07 9.97
CA ALA A 64 7.86 12.03 10.07
C ALA A 64 7.52 13.38 9.41
N VAL A 65 8.09 14.46 9.96
CA VAL A 65 8.06 15.83 9.42
C VAL A 65 9.45 16.17 8.89
N SER A 66 9.50 16.88 7.77
CA SER A 66 10.66 17.65 7.32
C SER A 66 10.20 19.09 7.05
N ASP A 67 11.09 20.09 7.13
CA ASP A 67 10.75 21.52 7.05
C ASP A 67 9.53 21.85 6.16
N ASP A 68 9.61 21.53 4.86
CA ASP A 68 8.53 21.75 3.90
C ASP A 68 7.85 20.45 3.40
N GLY A 69 8.13 19.30 4.02
CA GLY A 69 7.69 17.98 3.53
C GLY A 69 7.29 17.02 4.64
N ALA A 70 6.77 15.85 4.27
CA ALA A 70 6.29 14.88 5.26
C ALA A 70 6.31 13.45 4.75
N VAL A 71 6.54 12.51 5.66
CA VAL A 71 6.38 11.08 5.39
C VAL A 71 5.11 10.59 6.07
N TYR A 72 4.22 10.05 5.26
CA TYR A 72 3.05 9.30 5.68
C TYR A 72 3.34 7.81 5.52
N ALA A 73 2.78 6.99 6.40
CA ALA A 73 2.91 5.55 6.39
C ALA A 73 1.55 4.90 6.24
N LEU A 74 1.50 3.79 5.50
CA LEU A 74 0.33 2.93 5.39
C LEU A 74 0.76 1.46 5.47
N ALA A 75 0.30 0.77 6.51
CA ALA A 75 0.42 -0.68 6.60
C ALA A 75 -0.78 -1.31 5.89
N ILE A 76 -0.58 -1.78 4.66
CA ILE A 76 -1.65 -2.35 3.85
C ILE A 76 -1.81 -3.83 4.22
N ASP A 77 -3.00 -4.20 4.64
CA ASP A 77 -3.42 -5.58 4.78
C ASP A 77 -4.53 -5.91 3.76
N ALA A 78 -4.58 -7.16 3.33
CA ALA A 78 -5.48 -7.57 2.26
C ALA A 78 -6.94 -7.72 2.72
N GLU A 79 -7.19 -7.98 4.00
CA GLU A 79 -8.56 -8.09 4.55
C GLU A 79 -9.23 -6.72 4.53
N SER A 80 -8.55 -5.68 5.04
CA SER A 80 -9.03 -4.31 5.02
C SER A 80 -9.14 -3.76 3.59
N ALA A 81 -8.18 -4.06 2.72
CA ALA A 81 -8.25 -3.65 1.31
C ALA A 81 -9.43 -4.30 0.57
N LEU A 82 -9.75 -5.57 0.88
CA LEU A 82 -10.94 -6.25 0.34
C LEU A 82 -12.23 -5.58 0.85
N LEU A 83 -12.32 -5.31 2.14
CA LEU A 83 -13.47 -4.61 2.73
C LEU A 83 -13.69 -3.23 2.11
N GLU A 84 -12.62 -2.46 1.94
CA GLU A 84 -12.64 -1.16 1.26
C GLU A 84 -13.13 -1.28 -0.18
N TYR A 85 -12.59 -2.25 -0.94
CA TYR A 85 -13.00 -2.53 -2.32
C TYR A 85 -14.50 -2.88 -2.39
N LEU A 86 -14.98 -3.78 -1.55
CA LEU A 86 -16.39 -4.20 -1.54
C LEU A 86 -17.31 -3.01 -1.21
N ALA A 87 -16.92 -2.17 -0.23
CA ALA A 87 -17.69 -0.98 0.12
C ALA A 87 -17.82 0.00 -1.05
N MET A 88 -16.75 0.23 -1.82
CA MET A 88 -16.74 1.12 -2.99
C MET A 88 -17.61 0.59 -4.14
N PHE A 89 -17.50 -0.69 -4.49
CA PHE A 89 -18.14 -1.24 -5.69
C PHE A 89 -19.61 -1.63 -5.50
N TYR A 90 -20.00 -2.09 -4.31
CA TYR A 90 -21.37 -2.58 -4.09
C TYR A 90 -22.36 -1.52 -3.58
N ARG A 91 -21.95 -0.23 -3.49
CA ARG A 91 -22.77 0.84 -2.86
C ARG A 91 -23.40 0.35 -1.56
N LEU A 92 -22.64 -0.39 -0.76
CA LEU A 92 -23.07 -0.88 0.54
C LEU A 92 -23.21 0.33 1.45
N GLY A 93 -24.40 0.95 1.46
CA GLY A 93 -24.79 1.94 2.45
C GLY A 93 -24.85 1.32 3.85
N ARG A 94 -25.74 1.79 4.74
CA ARG A 94 -25.93 1.24 6.10
C ARG A 94 -26.22 -0.27 6.17
N ALA A 95 -26.48 -0.93 5.03
CA ALA A 95 -26.62 -2.38 4.85
C ALA A 95 -25.27 -3.14 4.72
N GLY A 96 -24.12 -2.44 4.69
CA GLY A 96 -22.78 -3.03 4.56
C GLY A 96 -22.34 -3.99 5.67
N ARG A 97 -23.08 -4.04 6.78
CA ARG A 97 -22.84 -4.99 7.87
C ARG A 97 -23.27 -6.43 7.57
N ALA A 98 -23.95 -6.68 6.44
CA ALA A 98 -24.42 -8.01 6.04
C ALA A 98 -23.55 -8.70 4.96
N LEU A 99 -22.38 -8.12 4.62
CA LEU A 99 -21.25 -8.99 4.29
C LEU A 99 -20.78 -9.55 5.62
N ASP A 100 -21.38 -10.66 6.04
CA ASP A 100 -20.95 -11.33 7.27
C ASP A 100 -19.44 -11.57 7.17
N ARG A 101 -18.77 -11.55 8.32
CA ARG A 101 -17.34 -11.87 8.44
C ARG A 101 -16.97 -13.15 7.68
N PHE A 102 -17.92 -14.07 7.55
CA PHE A 102 -17.87 -15.26 6.70
C PHE A 102 -17.66 -14.99 5.21
N GLY A 103 -18.37 -14.05 4.56
CA GLY A 103 -18.22 -13.80 3.12
C GLY A 103 -16.89 -13.17 2.73
N VAL A 104 -16.30 -12.36 3.61
CA VAL A 104 -14.98 -11.73 3.43
C VAL A 104 -13.86 -12.73 3.72
N ILE A 105 -14.01 -13.53 4.77
CA ILE A 105 -13.09 -14.63 5.08
C ILE A 105 -13.13 -15.64 3.94
N ASP A 106 -14.30 -16.13 3.52
CA ASP A 106 -14.43 -17.09 2.42
C ASP A 106 -13.92 -16.52 1.08
N PHE A 107 -14.11 -15.24 0.79
CA PHE A 107 -13.54 -14.66 -0.44
C PHE A 107 -12.01 -14.55 -0.37
N ALA A 108 -11.46 -14.17 0.78
CA ALA A 108 -10.02 -14.12 1.02
C ALA A 108 -9.37 -15.52 1.12
N THR A 109 -10.09 -16.53 1.59
CA THR A 109 -9.59 -17.91 1.79
C THR A 109 -9.87 -18.83 0.62
N THR A 110 -10.90 -18.57 -0.19
CA THR A 110 -11.45 -19.58 -1.13
C THR A 110 -11.28 -19.23 -2.61
N ILE A 111 -11.21 -17.96 -3.04
CA ILE A 111 -11.56 -17.64 -4.45
C ILE A 111 -10.40 -17.47 -5.45
N ALA A 112 -9.17 -17.07 -5.11
CA ALA A 112 -8.01 -17.45 -5.95
C ALA A 112 -6.65 -17.14 -5.32
N PRO A 113 -5.63 -17.98 -5.59
CA PRO A 113 -4.24 -17.52 -5.58
C PRO A 113 -4.15 -16.21 -6.36
N GLY A 114 -3.67 -15.13 -5.73
CA GLY A 114 -3.44 -13.86 -6.43
C GLY A 114 -4.35 -12.69 -6.07
N VAL A 115 -5.59 -12.93 -5.61
CA VAL A 115 -6.51 -11.85 -5.19
C VAL A 115 -5.85 -10.93 -4.17
N ARG A 116 -5.15 -11.52 -3.20
CA ARG A 116 -4.35 -10.79 -2.21
C ARG A 116 -3.41 -9.79 -2.87
N ASP A 117 -2.61 -10.23 -3.83
CA ASP A 117 -1.60 -9.38 -4.44
C ASP A 117 -2.24 -8.32 -5.37
N VAL A 118 -3.39 -8.64 -6.00
CA VAL A 118 -4.23 -7.67 -6.74
C VAL A 118 -4.76 -6.57 -5.82
N LEU A 119 -5.28 -6.91 -4.64
CA LEU A 119 -5.79 -5.93 -3.66
C LEU A 119 -4.67 -5.02 -3.15
N LEU A 120 -3.55 -5.61 -2.75
CA LEU A 120 -2.38 -4.87 -2.23
C LEU A 120 -1.80 -3.92 -3.29
N THR A 121 -1.58 -4.40 -4.51
CA THR A 121 -1.09 -3.57 -5.62
C THR A 121 -2.13 -2.54 -6.06
N GLY A 122 -3.42 -2.88 -6.02
CA GLY A 122 -4.54 -1.98 -6.28
C GLY A 122 -4.56 -0.80 -5.32
N LYS A 123 -4.35 -1.03 -4.02
CA LYS A 123 -4.30 0.05 -3.02
C LYS A 123 -3.10 0.98 -3.23
N VAL A 124 -1.93 0.41 -3.55
CA VAL A 124 -0.74 1.22 -3.91
C VAL A 124 -1.00 2.03 -5.19
N TYR A 125 -1.63 1.43 -6.20
CA TYR A 125 -1.97 2.11 -7.45
C TYR A 125 -2.96 3.27 -7.22
N GLU A 126 -3.97 3.05 -6.37
CA GLU A 126 -4.91 4.08 -5.94
C GLU A 126 -4.19 5.25 -5.30
N ALA A 127 -3.32 5.02 -4.31
CA ALA A 127 -2.54 6.08 -3.67
C ALA A 127 -1.62 6.84 -4.66
N VAL A 128 -1.02 6.14 -5.63
CA VAL A 128 -0.24 6.79 -6.69
C VAL A 128 -1.13 7.66 -7.58
N ARG A 129 -2.35 7.26 -7.90
CA ARG A 129 -3.23 8.00 -8.81
C ARG A 129 -4.09 9.06 -8.12
N ARG A 130 -4.23 9.00 -6.79
CA ARG A 130 -5.09 9.90 -6.00
C ARG A 130 -4.74 11.36 -6.23
N ARG A 131 -5.77 12.18 -6.40
CA ARG A 131 -5.68 13.61 -6.62
C ARG A 131 -6.52 14.37 -5.61
N GLU A 132 -6.06 15.56 -5.28
CA GLU A 132 -6.81 16.55 -4.51
C GLU A 132 -7.79 17.32 -5.42
N ASP A 133 -8.67 18.12 -4.82
CA ASP A 133 -9.69 18.90 -5.54
C ASP A 133 -9.11 19.88 -6.57
N ASP A 134 -7.88 20.36 -6.34
CA ASP A 134 -7.14 21.24 -7.26
C ASP A 134 -6.47 20.49 -8.43
N GLY A 135 -6.64 19.17 -8.50
CA GLY A 135 -6.08 18.30 -9.54
C GLY A 135 -4.62 17.92 -9.33
N SER A 136 -3.96 18.42 -8.26
CA SER A 136 -2.64 17.97 -7.84
C SER A 136 -2.71 16.53 -7.30
N TYR A 137 -1.57 15.85 -7.25
CA TYR A 137 -1.53 14.53 -6.63
C TYR A 137 -1.43 14.66 -5.10
N THR A 138 -2.17 13.83 -4.36
CA THR A 138 -2.12 13.82 -2.89
C THR A 138 -0.71 13.60 -2.34
N TYR A 139 0.07 12.77 -3.05
CA TYR A 139 1.47 12.48 -2.74
C TYR A 139 2.35 12.74 -3.96
N ASP A 140 3.48 13.40 -3.75
CA ASP A 140 4.49 13.62 -4.78
C ASP A 140 5.16 12.30 -5.18
N ALA A 141 5.39 11.42 -4.21
CA ALA A 141 5.96 10.10 -4.40
C ALA A 141 5.32 9.05 -3.46
N VAL A 142 5.24 7.82 -3.95
CA VAL A 142 4.82 6.63 -3.19
C VAL A 142 5.97 5.62 -3.23
N ILE A 143 6.33 5.11 -2.07
CA ILE A 143 7.37 4.11 -1.88
C ILE A 143 6.71 2.85 -1.35
N LEU A 144 6.94 1.74 -2.03
CA LEU A 144 6.50 0.42 -1.60
C LEU A 144 7.69 -0.36 -1.04
N ASP A 145 7.68 -0.63 0.27
CA ASP A 145 8.47 -1.71 0.86
C ASP A 145 7.86 -3.04 0.43
N ALA A 146 8.44 -3.59 -0.64
CA ALA A 146 7.84 -4.66 -1.41
C ALA A 146 8.23 -6.04 -0.85
N PRO A 147 7.52 -7.10 -1.27
CA PRO A 147 7.92 -8.46 -0.97
C PRO A 147 9.37 -8.75 -1.41
N PRO A 148 10.03 -9.75 -0.80
CA PRO A 148 11.40 -10.09 -1.15
C PRO A 148 11.54 -10.51 -2.62
N THR A 149 12.77 -10.50 -3.14
CA THR A 149 13.06 -10.78 -4.56
C THR A 149 12.49 -12.11 -5.07
N GLY A 150 12.35 -13.12 -4.21
CA GLY A 150 11.73 -14.41 -4.57
C GLY A 150 10.21 -14.34 -4.81
N ARG A 151 9.55 -13.25 -4.43
CA ARG A 151 8.09 -13.04 -4.58
C ARG A 151 7.72 -11.82 -5.44
N ILE A 152 8.65 -10.92 -5.71
CA ILE A 152 8.34 -9.62 -6.32
C ILE A 152 7.76 -9.73 -7.73
N THR A 153 8.25 -10.68 -8.55
CA THR A 153 7.77 -10.86 -9.92
C THR A 153 6.31 -11.31 -9.95
N ARG A 154 5.96 -12.28 -9.08
CA ARG A 154 4.58 -12.75 -8.90
C ARG A 154 3.68 -11.63 -8.35
N PHE A 155 4.14 -10.95 -7.30
CA PHE A 155 3.39 -9.87 -6.66
C PHE A 155 3.03 -8.74 -7.63
N LEU A 156 3.93 -8.39 -8.55
CA LEU A 156 3.67 -7.34 -9.56
C LEU A 156 2.94 -7.87 -10.82
N ASN A 157 2.76 -9.18 -10.97
CA ASN A 157 2.14 -9.79 -12.15
C ASN A 157 0.61 -9.91 -11.98
N VAL A 158 -0.05 -8.77 -11.92
CA VAL A 158 -1.51 -8.65 -11.76
C VAL A 158 -2.27 -9.38 -12.87
N ASN A 159 -1.77 -9.36 -14.11
CA ASN A 159 -2.45 -9.99 -15.25
C ASN A 159 -2.56 -11.52 -15.11
N SER A 160 -1.50 -12.18 -14.65
CA SER A 160 -1.55 -13.64 -14.44
C SER A 160 -2.43 -14.04 -13.25
N GLU A 161 -2.50 -13.20 -12.23
CA GLU A 161 -3.28 -13.46 -11.02
C GLU A 161 -4.78 -13.24 -11.27
N VAL A 162 -5.15 -12.25 -12.10
CA VAL A 162 -6.55 -12.04 -12.52
C VAL A 162 -7.02 -13.09 -13.54
N ALA A 163 -6.12 -13.61 -14.38
CA ALA A 163 -6.45 -14.69 -15.31
C ALA A 163 -6.79 -16.02 -14.60
N GLY A 164 -6.33 -16.22 -13.35
CA GLY A 164 -6.69 -17.39 -12.53
C GLY A 164 -8.04 -17.27 -11.82
N LEU A 165 -8.72 -16.11 -11.92
CA LEU A 165 -10.05 -15.84 -11.37
C LEU A 165 -11.19 -16.06 -12.38
N ALA A 166 -10.87 -16.29 -13.65
CA ALA A 166 -11.81 -16.41 -14.76
C ALA A 166 -12.07 -17.88 -15.14
#